data_AF-A0A3P7E6J4-F1
#
_entry.id   AF-A0A3P7E6J4-F1
#
_cell.length_a   1.000
_cell.length_b   1.000
_cell.length_c   1.000
_cell.angle_alpha   90.00
_cell.angle_beta   90.00
_cell.angle_gamma   90.00
#
_symmetry.space_group_name_H-M   'P 1'
#
loop_
_entity.id
_entity.type
_entity.pdbx_description
1 polymer ?
#
loop_
_entity_poly.entity_id
_entity_poly.type
_entity_poly.pdbx_seq_one_letter_code
_entity_poly.pdbx_strand_id
1 'polypeptide(L)'
;MNVEVRVYDRDGLSIAKIIDPDDLMGVTFTSEDGSFQLDGCGEDIDWIPGIPNNPEPYLQILHYCNRQTGEIIKLPPFGIFVPNTYEVGIVDLDLPIQASSAKNNT
;
A
#
# COMPACT_ATOMS: atom_id res chain seq x y z
N MET A 1 7.74 0.72 -17.25
CA MET A 1 7.83 1.78 -16.22
C MET A 1 7.60 1.08 -14.91
N ASN A 2 8.56 1.14 -14.00
CA ASN A 2 8.48 0.35 -12.78
C ASN A 2 7.50 1.00 -11.81
N VAL A 3 6.74 0.15 -11.11
CA VAL A 3 5.79 0.56 -10.09
C VAL A 3 6.54 0.68 -8.78
N GLU A 4 6.26 1.73 -8.02
CA GLU A 4 6.84 1.91 -6.68
C GLU A 4 5.92 1.25 -5.65
N VAL A 5 6.48 0.36 -4.84
CA VAL A 5 5.74 -0.37 -3.80
C VAL A 5 6.35 -0.01 -2.46
N ARG A 6 5.51 0.44 -1.54
CA ARG A 6 5.89 0.79 -0.17
C ARG A 6 5.09 -0.03 0.81
N VAL A 7 5.70 -0.41 1.92
CA VAL A 7 5.00 -0.92 3.10
C VAL A 7 5.02 0.15 4.18
N TYR A 8 3.88 0.34 4.82
CA TYR A 8 3.71 1.28 5.91
C TYR A 8 3.14 0.54 7.12
N ASP A 9 3.57 0.94 8.30
CA ASP A 9 2.83 0.69 9.52
C ASP A 9 1.63 1.64 9.56
N ARG A 10 0.48 1.17 10.00
CA ARG A 10 -0.70 2.02 10.12
C ARG A 10 -0.79 2.54 11.54
N ASP A 11 -0.57 3.83 11.68
CA ASP A 11 -0.72 4.53 12.95
C ASP A 11 -2.09 5.22 13.07
N GLY A 12 -2.22 6.07 14.10
CA GLY A 12 -3.47 6.59 14.67
C GLY A 12 -4.62 6.90 13.69
N LEU A 13 -5.87 6.73 14.11
CA LEU A 13 -7.03 6.97 13.23
C LEU A 13 -7.39 8.47 13.13
N SER A 14 -7.81 8.89 11.94
CA SER A 14 -8.39 10.23 11.68
C SER A 14 -7.43 11.37 12.05
N ILE A 15 -7.84 12.27 12.95
CA ILE A 15 -7.06 13.44 13.39
C ILE A 15 -5.76 13.05 14.09
N ALA A 16 -5.67 11.83 14.63
CA ALA A 16 -4.45 11.32 15.23
C ALA A 16 -3.31 11.21 14.20
N LYS A 17 -3.61 10.97 12.90
CA LYS A 17 -2.59 10.91 11.83
C LYS A 17 -1.76 12.17 11.63
N ILE A 18 -2.26 13.31 12.09
CA ILE A 18 -1.50 14.57 12.00
C ILE A 18 -0.34 14.55 13.00
N ILE A 19 -0.54 13.87 14.13
CA ILE A 19 0.41 13.76 15.23
C ILE A 19 1.26 12.49 15.07
N ASP A 20 0.65 11.44 14.55
CA ASP A 20 1.17 10.08 14.46
C ASP A 20 0.86 9.51 13.06
N PRO A 21 1.59 9.96 12.03
CA PRO A 21 1.39 9.51 10.66
C PRO A 21 1.93 8.09 10.46
N ASP A 22 1.33 7.35 9.52
CA ASP A 22 1.79 6.01 9.12
C ASP A 22 3.32 5.96 8.86
N ASP A 23 4.02 5.11 9.61
CA ASP A 23 5.46 4.95 9.49
C ASP A 23 5.88 4.13 8.27
N LEU A 24 6.88 4.62 7.52
CA LEU A 24 7.40 3.91 6.36
C LEU A 24 8.33 2.77 6.81
N MET A 25 7.92 1.52 6.58
CA MET A 25 8.74 0.36 6.98
C MET A 25 9.69 -0.12 5.87
N GLY A 26 9.39 0.18 4.59
CA GLY A 26 10.21 -0.25 3.45
C GLY A 26 9.70 0.20 2.09
N VAL A 27 10.59 0.23 1.10
CA VAL A 27 10.30 0.63 -0.29
C VAL A 27 11.02 -0.29 -1.26
N THR A 28 10.34 -0.68 -2.33
CA THR A 28 10.92 -1.37 -3.48
C THR A 28 10.31 -0.86 -4.78
N PHE A 29 10.86 -1.31 -5.90
CA PHE A 29 10.29 -1.10 -7.23
C PHE A 29 10.08 -2.45 -7.90
N THR A 30 9.04 -2.56 -8.72
CA THR A 30 8.84 -3.79 -9.51
C THR A 30 9.96 -3.99 -10.53
N SER A 31 10.25 -5.26 -10.80
CA SER A 31 11.02 -5.69 -11.97
C SER A 31 10.27 -5.38 -13.27
N GLU A 32 10.92 -5.61 -14.41
CA GLU A 32 10.32 -5.39 -15.74
C GLU A 32 9.07 -6.24 -15.98
N ASP A 33 8.97 -7.42 -15.35
CA ASP A 33 7.83 -8.32 -15.42
C ASP A 33 6.72 -8.02 -14.40
N GLY A 34 6.88 -6.97 -13.59
CA GLY A 34 5.92 -6.59 -12.55
C GLY A 34 6.09 -7.31 -11.21
N SER A 35 7.01 -8.28 -11.10
CA SER A 35 7.32 -8.95 -9.83
C SER A 35 8.03 -7.99 -8.87
N PHE A 36 7.88 -8.21 -7.56
CA PHE A 36 8.65 -7.50 -6.54
C PHE A 36 8.84 -8.36 -5.30
N GLN A 37 9.90 -8.06 -4.55
CA GLN A 37 10.10 -8.49 -3.19
C GLN A 37 10.39 -7.25 -2.36
N LEU A 38 9.78 -7.18 -1.18
CA LEU A 38 9.94 -6.08 -0.25
C LEU A 38 10.21 -6.67 1.14
N ASP A 39 11.32 -6.25 1.73
CA ASP A 39 11.61 -6.43 3.14
C ASP A 39 11.60 -5.05 3.81
N GLY A 40 11.15 -5.00 5.06
CA GLY A 40 11.05 -3.76 5.81
C GLY A 40 11.01 -4.00 7.31
N CYS A 41 11.26 -2.94 8.06
CA CYS A 41 11.14 -2.91 9.52
C CYS A 41 10.49 -1.58 9.93
N GLY A 42 9.52 -1.64 10.83
CA GLY A 42 8.95 -0.47 11.49
C GLY A 42 9.42 -0.41 12.94
N GLU A 43 9.37 0.78 13.53
CA GLU A 43 9.54 0.99 14.97
C GLU A 43 8.20 1.49 15.49
N ASP A 44 7.58 0.72 16.38
CA ASP A 44 6.34 1.07 17.06
C ASP A 44 6.66 1.67 18.43
N ILE A 45 6.38 2.96 18.62
CA ILE A 45 6.49 3.60 19.93
C ILE A 45 5.16 3.45 20.67
N ASP A 46 5.18 2.81 21.84
CA ASP A 46 4.07 2.74 22.79
C ASP A 46 3.74 4.14 23.36
N TRP A 47 2.97 4.92 22.60
CA TRP A 47 2.62 6.30 22.95
C TRP A 47 1.75 6.39 24.23
N ILE A 48 0.95 5.37 24.53
CA ILE A 48 0.31 5.20 25.85
C ILE A 48 1.07 4.14 26.66
N PRO A 49 1.62 4.50 27.83
CA PRO A 49 2.16 3.52 28.76
C PRO A 49 1.16 2.40 29.07
N GLY A 50 1.51 1.16 28.69
CA GLY A 50 0.72 -0.04 28.96
C GLY A 50 -0.28 -0.43 27.87
N ILE A 51 -0.36 0.31 26.76
CA ILE A 51 -1.11 -0.12 25.57
C ILE A 51 -0.09 -0.32 24.44
N PRO A 52 0.18 -1.58 24.04
CA PRO A 52 1.10 -1.84 22.96
C PRO A 52 0.56 -1.24 21.66
N ASN A 53 1.38 -0.45 20.96
CA ASN A 53 1.15 -0.18 19.55
C ASN A 53 1.79 -1.35 18.79
N ASN A 54 0.99 -2.24 18.20
CA ASN A 54 1.58 -3.33 17.40
C ASN A 54 1.61 -2.90 15.94
N PRO A 55 2.58 -3.35 15.13
CA PRO A 55 2.64 -2.93 13.75
C PRO A 55 1.42 -3.47 12.96
N GLU A 56 0.80 -2.60 12.18
CA GLU A 56 -0.33 -2.86 11.29
C GLU A 56 0.07 -2.66 9.81
N PRO A 57 0.95 -3.51 9.25
CA PRO A 57 1.54 -3.24 7.95
C PRO A 57 0.51 -3.29 6.83
N TYR A 58 0.61 -2.36 5.88
CA TYR A 58 -0.16 -2.33 4.65
C TYR A 58 0.70 -1.88 3.46
N LEU A 59 0.33 -2.33 2.26
CA LEU A 59 1.01 -1.92 1.03
C LEU A 59 0.37 -0.68 0.39
N GLN A 60 1.21 0.23 -0.06
CA GLN A 60 0.85 1.37 -0.91
C GLN A 60 1.61 1.27 -2.23
N ILE A 61 0.89 1.29 -3.34
CA ILE A 61 1.42 1.12 -4.69
C ILE A 61 1.20 2.41 -5.47
N LEU A 62 2.29 3.05 -5.92
CA LEU A 62 2.26 4.19 -6.83
C LEU A 62 2.54 3.70 -8.26
N HIS A 63 1.58 3.90 -9.15
CA HIS A 63 1.65 3.44 -10.54
C HIS A 63 1.11 4.49 -11.52
N TYR A 64 1.37 4.29 -12.81
CA TYR A 64 1.02 5.25 -13.89
C TYR A 64 0.13 4.63 -14.97
N CYS A 65 -0.50 3.48 -14.71
CA CYS A 65 -1.28 2.72 -15.70
C CYS A 65 -2.42 3.55 -16.31
N ASN A 66 -3.11 4.35 -15.47
CA ASN A 66 -4.32 5.05 -15.91
C ASN A 66 -4.10 6.57 -16.13
N ARG A 67 -3.08 7.17 -15.51
CA ARG A 67 -2.84 8.62 -15.54
C ARG A 67 -1.34 8.95 -15.48
N GLN A 68 -0.92 9.96 -16.25
CA GLN A 68 0.48 10.45 -16.26
C GLN A 68 0.91 11.10 -14.93
N THR A 69 -0.03 11.57 -14.12
CA THR A 69 0.25 12.14 -12.79
C THR A 69 0.51 11.09 -11.72
N GLY A 70 0.34 9.81 -12.04
CA GLY A 70 0.38 8.72 -11.09
C GLY A 70 -0.94 8.54 -10.32
N GLU A 71 -1.14 7.32 -9.83
CA GLU A 71 -2.25 6.91 -8.97
C GLU A 71 -1.72 6.05 -7.83
N ILE A 72 -2.40 6.13 -6.68
CA ILE A 72 -2.06 5.37 -5.48
C ILE A 72 -3.18 4.38 -5.18
N ILE A 73 -2.80 3.11 -5.02
CA ILE A 73 -3.66 2.05 -4.47
C ILE A 73 -3.11 1.65 -3.11
N LYS A 74 -4.01 1.50 -2.12
CA LYS A 74 -3.69 0.95 -0.81
C LYS A 74 -4.35 -0.42 -0.68
N LEU A 75 -3.57 -1.42 -0.30
CA LEU A 75 -4.08 -2.76 -0.04
C LEU A 75 -4.52 -2.90 1.42
N PRO A 76 -5.38 -3.88 1.74
CA PRO A 76 -5.73 -4.19 3.12
C PRO A 76 -4.48 -4.49 3.98
N PRO A 77 -4.51 -4.16 5.29
CA PRO A 77 -3.44 -4.56 6.20
C PRO A 77 -3.28 -6.06 6.29
N PHE A 78 -2.09 -6.50 6.67
CA PHE A 78 -1.76 -7.89 6.92
C PHE A 78 -0.99 -8.02 8.24
N GLY A 79 -0.98 -9.22 8.84
CA GLY A 79 -0.32 -9.47 10.14
C GLY A 79 0.72 -10.58 10.02
N ILE A 80 1.55 -10.54 8.98
CA ILE A 80 2.56 -11.55 8.70
C ILE A 80 3.94 -10.91 8.84
N PHE A 81 4.75 -11.47 9.73
CA PHE A 81 6.08 -11.00 10.07
C PHE A 81 7.12 -12.10 9.88
N VAL A 82 8.39 -11.71 9.83
CA VAL A 82 9.51 -12.65 9.75
C VAL A 82 9.43 -13.71 10.85
N PRO A 83 9.76 -14.99 10.54
CA PRO A 83 10.35 -15.47 9.29
C PRO A 83 9.33 -15.81 8.17
N ASN A 84 8.04 -15.51 8.35
CA ASN A 84 7.02 -15.81 7.35
C ASN A 84 6.92 -14.69 6.31
N THR A 85 6.54 -15.04 5.08
CA THR A 85 6.36 -14.09 3.96
C THR A 85 4.88 -13.89 3.66
N TYR A 86 4.46 -12.64 3.44
CA TYR A 86 3.12 -12.32 2.94
C TYR A 86 3.09 -12.35 1.41
N GLU A 87 2.30 -13.27 0.86
CA GLU A 87 2.08 -13.38 -0.59
C GLU A 87 0.89 -12.54 -1.01
N VAL A 88 1.15 -11.38 -1.62
CA VAL A 88 0.09 -10.46 -2.10
C VAL A 88 -0.66 -10.98 -3.33
N GLY A 89 -0.04 -11.88 -4.10
CA GLY A 89 -0.57 -12.37 -5.36
C GLY A 89 -0.51 -11.34 -6.49
N ILE A 90 -1.50 -11.37 -7.39
CA ILE A 90 -1.59 -10.42 -8.51
C ILE A 90 -2.47 -9.24 -8.12
N VAL A 91 -1.93 -8.03 -8.28
CA VAL A 91 -2.66 -6.79 -8.10
C VAL A 91 -2.90 -6.18 -9.48
N ASP A 92 -4.16 -6.13 -9.90
CA ASP A 92 -4.55 -5.42 -11.12
C ASP A 92 -4.59 -3.92 -10.83
N LEU A 93 -3.83 -3.16 -11.61
CA LEU A 93 -3.66 -1.72 -11.47
C LEU A 93 -4.48 -0.93 -12.50
N ASP A 94 -5.10 -1.62 -13.47
CA ASP A 94 -5.92 -0.98 -14.47
C ASP A 94 -7.30 -0.65 -13.91
N LEU A 95 -7.83 0.53 -14.26
CA LEU A 95 -9.23 0.82 -13.97
C LEU A 95 -10.11 -0.13 -14.78
N PRO A 96 -11.20 -0.67 -14.19
CA PRO A 96 -12.16 -1.44 -14.97
C PRO A 96 -12.66 -0.56 -16.12
N ILE A 97 -12.62 -1.10 -17.34
CA ILE A 97 -13.08 -0.42 -18.55
C ILE A 97 -14.47 0.11 -18.25
N GLN A 98 -14.60 1.43 -18.12
CA GLN A 98 -15.92 2.05 -18.06
C GLN A 98 -16.57 1.73 -19.40
N ALA A 99 -17.51 0.77 -19.40
CA ALA A 99 -18.36 0.51 -20.54
C ALA A 99 -18.92 1.87 -20.92
N SER A 100 -18.39 2.45 -21.99
CA SER A 100 -18.80 3.74 -22.50
C SER A 100 -20.30 3.64 -22.63
N SER A 101 -21.05 4.36 -21.79
CA SER A 101 -22.51 4.41 -21.85
C SER A 101 -22.84 4.52 -23.33
N ALA A 102 -23.42 3.44 -23.86
CA ALA A 102 -23.82 3.38 -25.24
C ALA A 102 -24.60 4.66 -25.47
N LYS A 103 -24.03 5.57 -26.26
CA LYS A 103 -24.74 6.75 -26.71
C LYS A 103 -25.92 6.18 -27.48
N ASN A 104 -27.07 6.12 -26.81
CA ASN A 104 -28.34 5.86 -27.44
C ASN A 104 -28.57 7.04 -28.38
N ASN A 105 -28.11 6.88 -29.61
CA ASN A 105 -28.54 7.69 -30.73
C ASN A 105 -29.99 7.30 -31.01
N THR A 106 -30.92 8.18 -30.66
CA THR A 106 -32.26 8.22 -31.24
C THR A 106 -32.51 9.67 -31.61
#